data_AF-A0A1G5BHH3-F1
#
_entry.id   AF-A0A1G5BHH3-F1
#
_cell.length_a   1.000
_cell.length_b   1.000
_cell.length_c   1.000
_cell.angle_alpha   90.00
_cell.angle_beta   90.00
_cell.angle_gamma   90.00
#
_symmetry.space_group_name_H-M   'P 1'
#
loop_
_entity.id
_entity.type
_entity.pdbx_description
1 polymer ?
#
loop_
_entity_poly.entity_id
_entity_poly.type
_entity_poly.pdbx_seq_one_letter_code
_entity_poly.pdbx_strand_id
1 'polypeptide(L)'
;MMDEHNDMDIAKDAVAEFAKDETARQQSQEGKKKKKDRRPLYYALLVICAVLIGFQVPKILSLQQENTKPRRVGTTATDSQTDACIDNLWHIVRQLQLGETDIRGYACPLDGKPYLLVRDKGVYSVECPNAEAHGFSHVRITTAKPIPELVP
;
A
#
# COMPACT_ATOMS: atom_id res chain seq x y z
N MET A 1 -93.69 3.03 16.00
CA MET A 1 -92.94 4.27 16.21
C MET A 1 -91.78 3.89 17.11
N MET A 2 -90.61 3.65 16.51
CA MET A 2 -89.39 3.27 17.22
C MET A 2 -88.44 4.46 17.07
N ASP A 3 -87.90 4.90 18.20
CA ASP A 3 -87.15 6.14 18.37
C ASP A 3 -85.77 6.04 17.70
N GLU A 4 -85.66 6.52 16.46
CA GLU A 4 -84.42 6.61 15.68
C GLU A 4 -83.43 7.67 16.19
N HIS A 5 -83.73 8.38 17.28
CA HIS A 5 -82.89 9.48 17.75
C HIS A 5 -81.77 9.09 18.71
N ASN A 6 -81.72 7.85 19.21
CA ASN A 6 -80.78 7.49 20.28
C ASN A 6 -79.43 6.91 19.77
N ASP A 7 -79.37 6.38 18.55
CA ASP A 7 -78.15 5.72 18.05
C ASP A 7 -77.08 6.70 17.53
N MET A 8 -77.48 7.93 17.20
CA MET A 8 -76.56 8.92 16.61
C MET A 8 -75.69 9.63 17.67
N ASP A 9 -76.12 9.66 18.93
CA ASP A 9 -75.35 10.30 20.01
C ASP A 9 -74.26 9.38 20.56
N ILE A 10 -74.50 8.07 20.60
CA ILE A 10 -73.50 7.07 21.01
C ILE A 10 -72.30 7.05 20.04
N ALA A 11 -72.55 7.23 18.74
CA ALA A 11 -71.50 7.27 17.73
C ALA A 11 -70.61 8.53 17.84
N LYS A 12 -71.15 9.67 18.29
CA LYS A 12 -70.37 10.90 18.43
C LYS A 12 -69.43 10.86 19.62
N ASP A 13 -69.88 10.29 20.74
CA ASP A 13 -69.06 10.18 21.94
C ASP A 13 -67.89 9.21 21.76
N ALA A 14 -68.10 8.09 21.06
CA ALA A 14 -67.03 7.14 20.74
C ALA A 14 -65.94 7.74 19.83
N VAL A 15 -66.32 8.59 18.87
CA VAL A 15 -65.35 9.24 17.96
C VAL A 15 -64.58 10.36 18.68
N ALA A 16 -65.23 11.07 19.61
CA ALA A 16 -64.57 12.10 20.41
C ALA A 16 -63.54 11.51 21.39
N GLU A 17 -63.79 10.30 21.91
CA GLU A 17 -62.86 9.60 22.80
C GLU A 17 -61.65 9.05 22.03
N PHE A 18 -61.86 8.50 20.82
CA PHE A 18 -60.77 8.08 19.93
C PHE A 18 -59.87 9.24 19.49
N ALA A 19 -60.44 10.41 19.18
CA ALA A 19 -59.65 11.59 18.78
C ALA A 19 -58.77 12.13 19.92
N LYS A 20 -59.18 11.96 21.19
CA LYS A 20 -58.39 12.36 22.36
C LYS A 20 -57.26 11.37 22.65
N ASP A 21 -57.44 10.08 22.41
CA ASP A 21 -56.39 9.08 22.63
C ASP A 21 -55.30 9.13 21.54
N GLU A 22 -55.65 9.43 20.28
CA GLU A 22 -54.67 9.63 19.21
C GLU A 22 -53.81 10.90 19.42
N THR A 23 -54.41 11.99 19.89
CA THR A 23 -53.67 13.24 20.16
C THR A 23 -52.74 13.11 21.36
N ALA A 24 -53.12 12.34 22.39
CA ALA A 24 -52.24 12.03 23.53
C ALA A 24 -51.06 11.12 23.15
N ARG A 25 -51.28 10.16 22.24
CA ARG A 25 -50.22 9.27 21.71
C ARG A 25 -49.24 9.99 20.79
N GLN A 26 -49.70 10.95 19.99
CA GLN A 26 -48.82 11.77 19.15
C GLN A 26 -47.95 12.71 19.98
N GLN A 27 -48.47 13.31 21.06
CA GLN A 27 -47.67 14.18 21.94
C GLN A 27 -46.62 13.41 22.77
N SER A 28 -46.84 12.13 23.07
CA SER A 28 -45.89 11.30 23.82
C SER A 28 -44.69 10.81 22.96
N GLN A 29 -44.81 10.82 21.63
CA GLN A 29 -43.72 10.46 20.72
C GLN A 29 -42.79 11.64 20.33
N GLU A 30 -43.16 12.89 20.64
CA GLU A 30 -42.29 14.06 20.47
C GLU A 30 -41.32 14.30 21.65
N GLY A 31 -41.01 13.25 22.40
CA GLY A 31 -39.88 13.18 23.32
C GLY A 31 -38.55 13.39 22.58
N LYS A 32 -38.20 14.67 22.38
CA LYS A 32 -36.98 15.26 21.82
C LYS A 32 -35.75 14.35 21.86
N LYS A 33 -35.58 13.50 20.84
CA LYS A 33 -34.27 12.95 20.49
C LYS A 33 -33.45 14.11 19.91
N LYS A 34 -32.76 14.87 20.78
CA LYS A 34 -31.75 15.84 20.36
C LYS A 34 -30.79 15.11 19.43
N LYS A 35 -30.86 15.38 18.12
CA LYS A 35 -29.91 14.86 17.12
C LYS A 35 -28.54 15.39 17.53
N LYS A 36 -27.76 14.58 18.25
CA LYS A 36 -26.43 14.92 18.73
C LYS A 36 -25.58 15.17 17.49
N ASP A 37 -25.24 16.42 17.25
CA ASP A 37 -24.42 16.81 16.10
C ASP A 37 -23.12 15.99 16.15
N ARG A 38 -22.92 15.15 15.13
CA ARG A 38 -21.78 14.22 15.07
C ARG A 38 -20.53 14.89 14.49
N ARG A 39 -20.64 16.12 13.97
CA ARG A 39 -19.52 16.93 13.49
C ARG A 39 -18.33 16.97 14.44
N PRO A 40 -18.46 17.22 15.76
CA PRO A 40 -17.32 17.20 16.68
C PRO A 40 -16.61 15.84 16.76
N LEU A 41 -17.33 14.74 16.57
CA LEU A 41 -16.74 13.40 16.57
C LEU A 41 -15.85 13.19 15.33
N TYR A 42 -16.29 13.69 14.16
CA TYR A 42 -15.48 13.65 12.94
C TYR A 42 -14.21 14.50 13.08
N TYR A 43 -14.31 15.70 13.63
CA TYR A 43 -13.13 16.53 13.86
C TYR A 43 -12.15 15.89 14.85
N ALA A 44 -12.64 15.28 15.93
CA ALA A 44 -11.80 14.55 16.88
C ALA A 44 -11.08 13.37 16.20
N LEU A 45 -11.78 12.59 15.36
CA LEU A 45 -11.20 11.48 14.60
C LEU A 45 -10.11 11.98 13.63
N LEU A 46 -10.36 13.07 12.91
CA LEU A 46 -9.45 13.64 11.93
C LEU A 46 -8.15 14.14 12.59
N VAL A 47 -8.26 14.80 13.75
CA VAL A 47 -7.10 15.21 14.56
C VAL A 47 -6.29 14.00 15.03
N ILE A 48 -6.95 12.94 15.51
CA ILE A 48 -6.26 11.70 15.93
C ILE A 48 -5.50 11.08 14.75
N CYS A 49 -6.13 10.97 13.58
CA CYS A 49 -5.47 10.47 12.37
C CYS A 49 -4.26 11.33 11.97
N ALA A 50 -4.39 12.66 12.02
CA ALA A 50 -3.29 13.58 11.69
C ALA A 50 -2.10 13.42 12.65
N VAL A 51 -2.36 13.27 13.96
CA VAL A 51 -1.32 13.02 14.97
C VAL A 51 -0.63 11.67 14.72
N LEU A 52 -1.39 10.60 14.45
CA LEU A 52 -0.83 9.28 14.16
C LEU A 52 0.06 9.29 12.90
N ILE A 53 -0.37 9.98 11.85
CA ILE A 53 0.43 10.15 10.63
C ILE A 53 1.69 10.95 10.95
N GLY A 54 1.58 12.10 11.62
CA GLY A 54 2.74 12.92 12.00
C GLY A 54 3.77 12.17 12.84
N PHE A 55 3.33 11.25 13.69
CA PHE A 55 4.22 10.42 14.51
C PHE A 55 4.86 9.24 13.73
N GLN A 56 4.19 8.73 12.69
CA GLN A 56 4.69 7.62 11.86
C GLN A 56 5.52 8.07 10.65
N VAL A 57 5.27 9.25 10.10
CA VAL A 57 6.04 9.82 8.97
C VAL A 57 7.56 9.81 9.19
N PRO A 58 8.11 10.22 10.36
CA PRO A 58 9.56 10.16 10.56
C PRO A 58 10.13 8.73 10.53
N LYS A 59 9.37 7.71 10.96
CA LYS A 59 9.76 6.29 10.87
C LYS A 59 9.77 5.78 9.43
N ILE A 60 8.86 6.27 8.58
CA ILE A 60 8.80 5.86 7.17
C ILE A 60 9.92 6.56 6.38
N LEU A 61 10.21 7.82 6.69
CA LEU A 61 11.32 8.56 6.10
C LEU A 61 12.68 7.96 6.50
N SER A 62 12.85 7.50 7.74
CA SER A 62 14.08 6.78 8.14
C SER A 62 14.23 5.46 7.39
N LEU A 63 13.15 4.72 7.17
CA LEU A 63 13.18 3.51 6.33
C LEU A 63 13.48 3.81 4.86
N GLN A 64 13.14 4.99 4.37
CA GLN A 64 13.47 5.41 3.00
C GLN A 64 14.94 5.82 2.87
N GLN A 65 15.53 6.36 3.95
CA GLN A 65 16.95 6.65 4.06
C GLN A 65 17.80 5.38 4.27
N GLU A 66 17.23 4.35 4.92
CA GLU A 66 17.84 3.02 5.08
C GLU A 66 17.58 2.08 3.88
N ASN A 67 16.66 2.43 2.97
CA ASN A 67 16.39 1.70 1.72
C ASN A 67 17.29 2.10 0.55
N THR A 68 18.54 2.49 0.81
CA THR A 68 19.60 1.92 -0.02
C THR A 68 19.51 0.40 0.19
N LYS A 69 18.81 -0.31 -0.71
CA LYS A 69 18.79 -1.79 -0.80
C LYS A 69 20.10 -2.32 -0.23
N PRO A 70 20.11 -3.33 0.68
CA PRO A 70 21.37 -3.87 1.15
C PRO A 70 22.19 -4.27 -0.09
N ARG A 71 23.20 -3.45 -0.42
CA ARG A 71 24.14 -3.72 -1.52
C ARG A 71 24.85 -5.04 -1.28
N ARG A 72 24.88 -5.49 -0.02
CA ARG A 72 25.64 -6.63 0.47
C ARG A 72 24.79 -7.44 1.44
N VAL A 73 24.66 -8.73 1.16
CA VAL A 73 24.26 -9.75 2.14
C VAL A 73 25.50 -10.65 2.28
N GLY A 74 26.48 -10.23 3.09
CA GLY A 74 27.77 -10.91 3.22
C GLY A 74 28.83 -10.09 3.98
N THR A 75 29.89 -10.75 4.47
CA THR A 75 30.95 -10.18 5.32
C THR A 75 32.14 -9.59 4.55
N THR A 76 32.17 -9.71 3.22
CA THR A 76 33.28 -9.25 2.38
C THR A 76 33.12 -7.77 2.02
N ALA A 77 34.17 -6.99 2.29
CA ALA A 77 34.27 -5.61 1.83
C ALA A 77 34.61 -5.62 0.33
N THR A 78 33.66 -5.26 -0.52
CA THR A 78 33.91 -5.00 -1.95
C THR A 78 34.40 -3.56 -2.16
N ASP A 79 35.22 -3.36 -3.19
CA ASP A 79 35.68 -2.04 -3.60
C ASP A 79 34.58 -1.25 -4.35
N SER A 80 34.82 0.05 -4.58
CA SER A 80 33.85 0.92 -5.25
C SER A 80 33.58 0.50 -6.71
N GLN A 81 34.57 -0.11 -7.37
CA GLN A 81 34.46 -0.59 -8.74
C GLN A 81 33.58 -1.85 -8.84
N THR A 82 33.71 -2.77 -7.89
CA THR A 82 32.83 -3.95 -7.78
C THR A 82 31.41 -3.53 -7.49
N ASP A 83 31.21 -2.57 -6.60
CA ASP A 83 29.88 -2.04 -6.33
C ASP A 83 29.24 -1.43 -7.58
N ALA A 84 29.99 -0.65 -8.36
CA ALA A 84 29.51 -0.12 -9.65
C ALA A 84 29.23 -1.23 -10.68
N CYS A 85 30.04 -2.31 -10.67
CA CYS A 85 29.82 -3.48 -11.51
C CYS A 85 28.49 -4.18 -11.16
N ILE A 86 28.22 -4.35 -9.86
CA ILE A 86 26.95 -4.91 -9.36
C ILE A 86 25.77 -4.02 -9.74
N ASP A 87 25.89 -2.70 -9.61
CA ASP A 87 24.84 -1.76 -10.03
C ASP A 87 24.50 -1.91 -11.52
N ASN A 88 25.52 -1.98 -12.38
CA ASN A 88 25.32 -2.21 -13.81
C ASN A 88 24.57 -3.51 -14.08
N LEU A 89 24.97 -4.61 -13.43
CA LEU A 89 24.26 -5.89 -13.55
C LEU A 89 22.79 -5.78 -13.14
N TRP A 90 22.48 -5.05 -12.07
CA TRP A 90 21.11 -4.80 -11.63
C TRP A 90 20.29 -4.01 -12.66
N HIS A 91 20.89 -2.98 -13.25
CA HIS A 91 20.25 -2.19 -14.30
C HIS A 91 19.93 -3.04 -15.53
N ILE A 92 20.89 -3.83 -15.99
CA ILE A 92 20.71 -4.75 -17.13
C ILE A 92 19.60 -5.77 -16.83
N VAL A 93 19.62 -6.42 -15.67
CA VAL A 93 18.59 -7.40 -15.30
C VAL A 93 17.21 -6.76 -15.22
N ARG A 94 17.11 -5.53 -14.70
CA ARG A 94 15.86 -4.79 -14.65
C ARG A 94 15.32 -4.49 -16.05
N GLN A 95 16.18 -4.08 -17.00
CA GLN A 95 15.78 -3.87 -18.39
C GLN A 95 15.27 -5.15 -19.04
N LEU A 96 15.97 -6.26 -18.83
CA LEU A 96 15.56 -7.58 -19.33
C LEU A 96 14.22 -8.04 -18.74
N GLN A 97 13.93 -7.72 -17.48
CA GLN A 97 12.63 -7.99 -16.86
C GLN A 97 11.50 -7.14 -17.46
N LEU A 98 11.81 -5.94 -17.96
CA LEU A 98 10.86 -5.08 -18.67
C LEU A 98 10.66 -5.48 -20.14
N GLY A 99 11.39 -6.49 -20.62
CA GLY A 99 11.35 -6.96 -22.01
C GLY A 99 12.27 -6.18 -22.95
N GLU A 100 13.10 -5.26 -22.42
CA GLU A 100 14.15 -4.60 -23.19
C GLU A 100 15.32 -5.55 -23.39
N THR A 101 15.71 -5.79 -24.64
CA THR A 101 16.86 -6.64 -24.99
C THR A 101 18.10 -5.84 -25.38
N ASP A 102 17.96 -4.51 -25.52
CA ASP A 102 19.08 -3.65 -25.86
C ASP A 102 19.83 -3.24 -24.59
N ILE A 103 20.89 -3.99 -24.31
CA ILE A 103 21.79 -3.76 -23.18
C ILE A 103 23.05 -3.00 -23.60
N ARG A 104 23.04 -2.40 -24.80
CA ARG A 104 24.17 -1.61 -25.31
C ARG A 104 24.38 -0.39 -24.39
N GLY A 105 25.63 -0.16 -24.03
CA GLY A 105 26.03 0.98 -23.19
C GLY A 105 26.48 0.59 -21.78
N TYR A 106 26.26 -0.65 -21.34
CA TYR A 106 26.85 -1.16 -20.11
C TYR A 106 28.15 -1.90 -20.39
N ALA A 107 29.19 -1.54 -19.64
CA ALA A 107 30.48 -2.21 -19.64
C ALA A 107 30.97 -2.35 -18.20
N CYS A 108 31.81 -3.35 -17.97
CA CYS A 108 32.46 -3.53 -16.68
C CYS A 108 33.35 -2.30 -16.39
N PRO A 109 33.24 -1.67 -15.20
CA PRO A 109 33.99 -0.46 -14.88
C PRO A 109 35.50 -0.71 -14.74
N LEU A 110 35.92 -1.96 -14.56
CA LEU A 110 37.30 -2.33 -14.32
C LEU A 110 38.07 -2.58 -15.62
N ASP A 111 37.47 -3.31 -16.56
CA ASP A 111 38.13 -3.71 -17.82
C ASP A 111 37.48 -3.15 -19.09
N GLY A 112 36.35 -2.45 -18.98
CA GLY A 112 35.63 -1.85 -20.10
C GLY A 112 34.94 -2.86 -21.03
N LYS A 113 34.92 -4.15 -20.69
CA LYS A 113 34.30 -5.18 -21.54
C LYS A 113 32.78 -5.22 -21.35
N PRO A 114 32.01 -5.56 -22.40
CA PRO A 114 30.57 -5.73 -22.28
C PRO A 114 30.24 -6.94 -21.40
N TYR A 115 29.09 -6.87 -20.71
CA TYR A 115 28.59 -7.96 -19.89
C TYR A 115 28.17 -9.16 -20.71
N LEU A 116 28.32 -10.36 -20.13
CA LEU A 116 27.93 -11.62 -20.77
C LEU A 116 26.45 -11.87 -20.48
N LEU A 117 25.66 -12.02 -21.54
CA LEU A 117 24.24 -12.34 -21.44
C LEU A 117 24.02 -13.80 -21.86
N VAL A 118 23.57 -14.63 -20.93
CA VAL A 118 23.22 -16.03 -21.18
C VAL A 118 21.72 -16.21 -20.97
N ARG A 119 21.07 -16.96 -21.86
CA ARG A 119 19.65 -17.27 -21.76
C ARG A 119 19.48 -18.77 -21.57
N ASP A 120 18.93 -19.18 -20.43
CA ASP A 120 18.62 -20.58 -20.12
C ASP A 120 17.16 -20.73 -19.71
N LYS A 121 16.42 -21.62 -20.38
CA LYS A 121 14.99 -21.91 -20.12
C LYS A 121 14.09 -20.67 -19.98
N GLY A 122 14.39 -19.62 -20.74
CA GLY A 122 13.63 -18.35 -20.70
C GLY A 122 14.03 -17.38 -19.58
N VAL A 123 14.98 -17.75 -18.73
CA VAL A 123 15.61 -16.87 -17.74
C VAL A 123 16.89 -16.29 -18.36
N TYR A 124 17.13 -15.00 -18.12
CA TYR A 124 18.39 -14.37 -18.50
C TYR A 124 19.31 -14.33 -17.27
N SER A 125 20.57 -14.70 -17.46
CA SER A 125 21.66 -14.44 -16.53
C SER A 125 22.63 -13.45 -17.15
N VAL A 126 22.99 -12.44 -16.37
CA VAL A 126 23.97 -11.43 -16.74
C VAL A 126 25.19 -11.64 -15.86
N GLU A 127 26.35 -11.81 -16.48
CA GLU A 127 27.60 -12.13 -15.79
C GLU A 127 28.69 -11.11 -16.11
N CYS A 128 29.52 -10.81 -15.11
CA CYS A 128 30.71 -9.98 -15.30
C CYS A 128 31.73 -10.72 -16.18
N PRO A 129 32.29 -10.08 -17.24
CA PRO A 129 33.26 -10.73 -18.12
C PRO A 129 34.60 -11.02 -17.44
N ASN A 130 34.88 -10.40 -16.29
CA ASN A 130 36.12 -10.53 -15.55
C ASN A 130 35.87 -10.46 -14.04
N ALA A 131 35.18 -11.46 -13.52
CA ALA A 131 34.91 -11.59 -12.08
C ALA A 131 36.19 -11.65 -11.25
N GLU A 132 37.24 -12.29 -11.76
CA GLU A 132 38.52 -12.47 -11.06
C GLU A 132 39.18 -11.13 -10.72
N ALA A 133 39.05 -10.13 -11.59
CA ALA A 133 39.58 -8.79 -11.32
C ALA A 133 38.88 -8.08 -10.16
N HIS A 134 37.65 -8.51 -9.82
CA HIS A 134 36.92 -8.07 -8.63
C HIS A 134 37.20 -8.94 -7.40
N GLY A 135 38.07 -9.95 -7.51
CA GLY A 135 38.38 -10.89 -6.43
C GLY A 135 37.33 -11.98 -6.22
N PHE A 136 36.54 -12.31 -7.24
CA PHE A 136 35.51 -13.34 -7.21
C PHE A 136 35.71 -14.35 -8.35
N SER A 137 35.36 -15.61 -8.13
CA SER A 137 35.28 -16.59 -9.22
C SER A 137 34.12 -16.28 -10.18
N HIS A 138 32.97 -15.87 -9.63
CA HIS A 138 31.80 -15.49 -10.42
C HIS A 138 31.03 -14.32 -9.81
N VAL A 139 30.62 -13.39 -10.67
CA VAL A 139 29.68 -12.29 -10.34
C VAL A 139 28.55 -12.31 -11.36
N ARG A 140 27.35 -12.70 -10.93
CA ARG A 140 26.18 -12.78 -11.82
C ARG A 140 24.86 -12.42 -11.14
N ILE A 141 23.89 -12.04 -11.95
CA ILE A 141 22.49 -11.81 -11.53
C ILE A 141 21.56 -12.47 -12.54
N THR A 142 20.48 -13.09 -12.05
CA THR A 142 19.44 -13.70 -12.91
C THR A 142 18.15 -12.89 -12.91
N THR A 143 17.37 -12.95 -13.97
CA THR A 143 16.03 -12.32 -14.02
C THR A 143 15.00 -13.04 -13.15
N ALA A 144 15.18 -14.34 -12.90
CA ALA A 144 14.28 -15.12 -12.04
C ALA A 144 14.47 -14.79 -10.55
N LYS A 145 15.72 -14.56 -10.13
CA LYS A 145 16.08 -14.15 -8.78
C LYS A 145 17.08 -13.00 -8.88
N PRO A 146 16.60 -11.74 -8.84
CA PRO A 146 17.45 -10.55 -8.96
C PRO A 146 18.19 -10.32 -7.65
N ILE A 147 19.10 -11.21 -7.28
CA ILE A 147 20.00 -11.09 -6.15
C ILE A 147 21.40 -11.38 -6.69
N PRO A 148 22.40 -10.52 -6.45
CA PRO A 148 23.78 -10.78 -6.82
C PRO A 148 24.31 -12.06 -6.19
N GLU A 149 24.79 -12.95 -7.06
CA GLU A 149 25.56 -14.12 -6.66
C GLU A 149 27.04 -13.76 -6.82
N LEU A 150 27.72 -13.62 -5.69
CA LEU A 150 29.15 -13.38 -5.57
C LEU A 150 29.78 -14.65 -5.00
N VAL A 151 30.53 -15.37 -5.82
CA VAL A 151 31.24 -16.58 -5.39
C VAL A 151 32.72 -16.21 -5.24
N PRO A 152 33.33 -16.38 -4.06
CA PRO A 152 34.78 -16.16 -3.87
C PRO A 152 35.63 -17.04 -4.79
#